data_AF-A0A1U7GU67-F1
#
_entry.id   AF-A0A1U7GU67-F1
#
_cell.length_a   1.000
_cell.length_b   1.000
_cell.length_c   1.000
_cell.angle_alpha   90.00
_cell.angle_beta   90.00
_cell.angle_gamma   90.00
#
_symmetry.space_group_name_H-M   'P 1'
#
loop_
_entity.id
_entity.type
_entity.pdbx_description
1 polymer ?
#
loop_
_entity_poly.entity_id
_entity_poly.type
_entity_poly.pdbx_seq_one_letter_code
_entity_poly.pdbx_strand_id
1 'polypeptide(L)' 'MNLLMQAAAQAANEPHFPLAFTAVYVIGFIAAVTIGSIAWYNSKRPVGWEDKERPDFVPKVDKDETPGLGKPK' A
#
# COMPACT_ATOMS: atom_id res chain seq x y z
N MET A 1 23.80 -43.91 4.12
CA MET A 1 23.79 -42.52 3.62
C MET A 1 22.38 -42.00 3.29
N ASN A 2 21.29 -42.67 3.65
CA ASN A 2 19.94 -42.20 3.26
C ASN A 2 19.35 -41.19 4.26
N LEU A 3 19.68 -41.30 5.56
CA LEU A 3 19.23 -40.39 6.61
C LEU A 3 19.69 -38.94 6.39
N LEU A 4 20.96 -38.74 6.03
CA LEU A 4 21.51 -37.41 5.78
C LEU A 4 20.92 -36.77 4.50
N MET A 5 20.70 -37.57 3.45
CA MET A 5 20.07 -37.09 2.22
C MET A 5 18.60 -36.72 2.44
N GLN A 6 17.87 -37.50 3.23
CA GLN A 6 16.47 -37.22 3.56
C GLN A 6 16.33 -35.97 4.46
N ALA A 7 17.21 -35.79 5.45
CA ALA A 7 17.23 -34.60 6.29
C ALA A 7 17.56 -33.33 5.48
N ALA A 8 18.51 -33.40 4.56
CA ALA A 8 18.84 -32.30 3.65
C ALA A 8 17.68 -31.96 2.70
N ALA A 9 17.01 -32.97 2.14
CA ALA A 9 15.85 -32.77 1.26
C ALA A 9 14.65 -32.14 1.98
N GLN A 10 14.45 -32.45 3.26
CA GLN A 10 13.40 -31.84 4.08
C GLN A 10 13.74 -30.39 4.45
N ALA A 11 15.00 -30.11 4.81
CA ALA A 11 15.47 -28.74 5.06
C ALA A 11 15.39 -27.84 3.81
N ALA A 12 15.57 -28.42 2.62
CA ALA A 12 15.44 -27.70 1.35
C ALA A 12 13.97 -27.44 0.93
N ASN A 13 13.01 -28.19 1.48
CA ASN A 13 11.57 -28.05 1.20
C ASN A 13 10.81 -27.27 2.29
N GLU A 14 11.49 -26.78 3.32
CA GLU A 14 10.89 -25.87 4.29
C GLU A 14 10.44 -24.59 3.56
N PRO A 15 9.17 -24.17 3.68
CA PRO A 15 8.72 -22.94 3.07
C PRO A 15 9.54 -21.78 3.66
N HIS A 16 10.37 -21.18 2.82
CA HIS A 16 11.26 -20.10 3.21
C HIS A 16 10.43 -18.83 3.44
N PHE A 17 10.11 -18.57 4.70
CA PHE A 17 9.48 -17.34 5.19
C PHE A 17 8.03 -17.05 4.72
N PRO A 18 7.11 -18.04 4.69
CA PRO A 18 5.71 -17.80 4.30
C PRO A 18 5.03 -16.79 5.22
N LEU A 19 5.33 -16.80 6.52
CA LEU A 19 4.75 -15.85 7.48
C LEU A 19 5.23 -14.42 7.25
N ALA A 20 6.54 -14.21 7.08
CA ALA A 20 7.08 -12.87 6.87
C ALA A 20 6.61 -12.29 5.53
N PHE A 21 6.63 -13.09 4.46
CA PHE A 21 6.10 -12.69 3.16
C PHE A 21 4.62 -12.29 3.25
N THR A 22 3.78 -13.14 3.86
CA THR A 22 2.35 -12.88 4.03
C THR A 22 2.11 -11.60 4.84
N ALA A 23 2.87 -11.41 5.93
CA ALA A 23 2.74 -10.23 6.77
C ALA A 23 3.06 -8.93 6.00
N VAL A 24 4.19 -8.89 5.27
CA VAL A 24 4.56 -7.72 4.47
C VAL A 24 3.54 -7.47 3.36
N TYR A 25 3.06 -8.53 2.70
CA TYR A 25 2.06 -8.41 1.64
C TYR A 25 0.76 -7.79 2.15
N VAL A 26 0.24 -8.27 3.28
CA VAL A 26 -1.00 -7.76 3.88
C VAL A 26 -0.84 -6.31 4.34
N ILE A 27 0.25 -5.98 5.06
CA ILE A 27 0.50 -4.62 5.54
C ILE A 27 0.68 -3.66 4.35
N GLY A 28 1.45 -4.06 3.35
CA GLY A 28 1.68 -3.28 2.13
C GLY A 28 0.39 -3.03 1.36
N PHE A 29 -0.47 -4.05 1.25
CA PHE A 29 -1.78 -3.91 0.64
C PHE A 29 -2.67 -2.92 1.39
N ILE A 30 -2.75 -3.04 2.73
CA ILE A 30 -3.51 -2.10 3.58
C ILE A 30 -3.00 -0.67 3.39
N ALA A 31 -1.68 -0.46 3.40
CA ALA A 31 -1.08 0.85 3.16
C ALA A 31 -1.44 1.39 1.77
N ALA A 32 -1.34 0.56 0.73
CA ALA A 32 -1.63 0.94 -0.65
C ALA A 32 -3.10 1.36 -0.84
N VAL A 33 -4.06 0.57 -0.33
CA VAL A 33 -5.48 0.92 -0.45
C VAL A 33 -5.84 2.15 0.37
N THR A 34 -5.23 2.32 1.54
CA THR A 34 -5.48 3.48 2.41
C THR A 34 -4.98 4.76 1.74
N ILE A 35 -3.70 4.79 1.36
CA ILE A 35 -3.07 5.96 0.73
C ILE A 35 -3.71 6.24 -0.64
N GLY A 36 -3.93 5.20 -1.45
CA GLY A 36 -4.56 5.32 -2.76
C GLY A 36 -5.97 5.89 -2.67
N SER A 37 -6.77 5.45 -1.68
CA SER A 37 -8.11 6.01 -1.44
C SER A 37 -8.04 7.48 -1.06
N ILE A 38 -7.16 7.85 -0.11
CA ILE A 38 -6.98 9.25 0.30
C ILE A 38 -6.60 10.12 -0.90
N ALA A 39 -5.64 9.66 -1.71
CA ALA A 39 -5.20 10.37 -2.90
C ALA A 39 -6.32 10.53 -3.93
N TRP A 40 -7.07 9.46 -4.22
CA TRP A 40 -8.15 9.46 -5.19
C TRP A 40 -9.28 10.42 -4.79
N TYR A 41 -9.72 10.35 -3.53
CA TYR A 41 -10.79 11.21 -3.01
C TYR A 41 -10.39 12.69 -2.87
N ASN A 42 -9.10 13.00 -2.81
CA ASN A 42 -8.57 14.37 -2.86
C ASN A 42 -8.12 14.79 -4.28
N SER A 43 -8.28 13.93 -5.29
CA SER A 43 -7.95 14.22 -6.68
C SER A 43 -9.07 15.01 -7.38
N LYS A 44 -8.84 15.41 -8.64
CA LYS A 44 -9.90 16.02 -9.45
C LYS A 44 -10.96 14.96 -9.75
N ARG A 45 -12.24 15.32 -9.65
CA ARG A 45 -13.33 14.37 -9.90
C ARG A 45 -13.42 14.03 -11.40
N PRO A 46 -13.72 12.76 -11.73
CA PRO A 46 -13.97 12.37 -13.11
C PRO A 46 -15.29 12.99 -13.60
N VAL A 47 -15.46 13.01 -14.92
CA VAL A 47 -16.66 13.57 -15.55
C VAL A 47 -17.93 12.85 -15.09
N GLY A 48 -18.97 13.60 -14.73
CA GLY A 48 -20.25 13.10 -14.21
C GLY A 48 -20.27 12.83 -12.70
N TRP A 49 -19.18 13.16 -11.98
CA TRP A 49 -19.05 13.02 -10.52
C TRP A 49 -18.74 14.35 -9.83
N GLU A 50 -18.90 15.47 -10.51
CA GLU A 50 -18.61 16.82 -10.02
C GLU A 50 -19.43 17.18 -8.78
N ASP A 51 -20.69 16.74 -8.73
CA ASP A 51 -21.62 17.00 -7.62
C ASP A 51 -21.45 16.04 -6.44
N LYS A 52 -20.53 15.08 -6.52
CA LYS A 52 -20.28 14.15 -5.41
C LYS A 52 -19.31 14.77 -4.42
N GLU A 53 -19.56 14.58 -3.14
CA GLU A 53 -18.64 15.00 -2.09
C GLU A 53 -17.65 13.91 -1.72
N ARG A 54 -16.62 14.30 -0.95
CA ARG A 54 -15.64 13.35 -0.41
C ARG A 54 -16.27 12.73 0.84
N PRO A 55 -16.16 11.41 1.08
CA PRO A 55 -16.64 10.83 2.33
C PRO A 55 -15.96 11.44 3.56
N ASP A 56 -16.69 11.62 4.65
CA ASP A 56 -16.24 12.36 5.84
C ASP A 56 -15.01 11.73 6.53
N PHE A 57 -14.88 10.40 6.48
CA PHE A 57 -13.78 9.67 7.10
C PHE A 57 -12.44 9.81 6.35
N VAL A 58 -12.45 10.34 5.12
CA VAL A 58 -11.21 10.53 4.35
C VAL A 58 -10.59 11.87 4.76
N PRO A 59 -9.33 11.93 5.21
CA PRO A 59 -8.71 13.22 5.50
C PRO A 59 -8.67 14.14 4.27
N LYS A 60 -8.93 15.43 4.45
CA LYS A 60 -8.67 16.43 3.41
C LYS A 60 -7.17 16.66 3.30
N VAL A 61 -6.65 16.64 2.08
CA VAL A 61 -5.26 16.99 1.79
C VAL A 61 -5.28 18.28 0.99
N ASP A 62 -4.85 19.38 1.62
CA ASP A 62 -4.72 20.66 0.93
C ASP A 62 -3.52 20.61 -0.01
N LYS A 63 -3.70 21.14 -1.22
CA LYS A 63 -2.63 21.23 -2.22
C LYS A 63 -1.96 22.59 -2.06
N ASP A 64 -0.67 22.59 -1.74
CA ASP A 64 0.13 23.82 -1.87
C ASP A 64 0.26 24.17 -3.36
N GLU A 65 0.08 25.45 -3.71
CA GLU A 65 0.23 25.93 -5.09
C GLU A 65 1.69 25.83 -5.57
N THR A 66 2.64 25.84 -4.63
CA THR A 66 4.09 25.70 -4.86
C THR A 66 4.71 24.63 -3.97
N PRO A 67 4.40 23.32 -4.18
CA PRO A 67 4.99 22.25 -3.39
C PRO A 67 6.51 22.28 -3.57
N GLY A 68 7.24 22.54 -2.48
CA GLY A 68 8.71 22.58 -2.48
C GLY A 68 9.37 23.84 -3.03
N LEU A 69 8.62 24.86 -3.48
CA LEU A 69 9.18 26.12 -4.02
C LEU A 69 8.99 27.33 -3.08
N GLY A 70 8.29 27.16 -1.95
CA GLY A 70 7.98 28.26 -1.02
C GLY A 70 6.92 29.22 -1.57
N LYS A 71 6.26 29.98 -0.70
CA LYS A 71 5.21 30.93 -1.13
C LYS A 71 5.83 32.05 -1.98
N PRO A 72 5.25 32.42 -3.14
CA PRO A 72 5.64 33.65 -3.81
C PRO A 72 5.38 34.82 -2.85
N LYS A 73 6.40 35.68 -2.70
CA LYS A 73 6.32 36.90 -1.88
C LYS A 73 5.35 37.91 -2.48
#